data_AF-A0A182JBS0-F1
#
_entry.id   AF-A0A182JBS0-F1
#
_cell.length_a   1.000
_cell.length_b   1.000
_cell.length_c   1.000
_cell.angle_alpha   90.00
_cell.angle_beta   90.00
_cell.angle_gamma   90.00
#
_symmetry.space_group_name_H-M   'P 1'
#
loop_
_entity.id
_entity.type
_entity.pdbx_description
1 polymer ?
#
loop_
_entity_poly.entity_id
_entity_poly.type
_entity_poly.pdbx_seq_one_letter_code
_entity_poly.pdbx_strand_id
1 'polypeptide(L)'
;MESICKNHFLQLLYRKIDGATLLSRNERNLNCVVTFQTHSILQRFMLRFDMLQLDCNDHLYVYDGAHAVGMHKADLTCKDTKQSVGALFTKTNFLTFKYVTDNWGTETNGFKMVITSVKDSKLNCADFRCTLHDFCIHPDLVCDGVNHCADGSDETVGSLCPGPDRYINTIFGIDLTWVILIGVSSLIVCGCIIGITICIYVRNARNTPNQLHSSIQFLIVM
;
A
#
# COMPACT_ATOMS: atom_id res chain seq x y z
N MET A 1 -0.23 -6.69 -7.82
CA MET A 1 0.30 -7.97 -7.31
C MET A 1 1.15 -8.58 -8.42
N GLU A 2 2.43 -8.24 -8.51
CA GLU A 2 3.30 -8.85 -9.51
C GLU A 2 3.75 -10.22 -9.03
N SER A 3 3.45 -11.27 -9.80
CA SER A 3 4.07 -12.58 -9.62
C SER A 3 5.53 -12.46 -10.05
N ILE A 4 6.41 -12.18 -9.08
CA ILE A 4 7.85 -11.91 -9.29
C ILE A 4 8.54 -13.02 -10.10
N CYS A 5 7.99 -14.23 -10.09
CA CYS A 5 8.53 -15.39 -10.76
C CYS A 5 8.06 -15.61 -12.22
N LYS A 6 7.02 -14.91 -12.73
CA LYS A 6 6.50 -15.17 -14.09
C LYS A 6 7.29 -14.49 -15.22
N ASN A 7 8.13 -13.50 -14.90
CA ASN A 7 8.93 -12.78 -15.89
C ASN A 7 10.39 -13.24 -15.86
N HIS A 8 10.74 -14.17 -16.75
CA HIS A 8 12.06 -14.80 -16.87
C HIS A 8 13.22 -13.80 -17.09
N PHE A 9 12.93 -12.61 -17.65
CA PHE A 9 13.92 -11.55 -17.88
C PHE A 9 14.32 -10.79 -16.61
N LEU A 10 13.45 -10.76 -15.59
CA LEU A 10 13.69 -10.03 -14.34
C LEU A 10 14.39 -10.87 -13.26
N GLN A 11 14.68 -12.14 -13.55
CA GLN A 11 15.37 -13.05 -12.64
C GLN A 11 16.89 -12.84 -12.62
N LEU A 12 17.45 -12.17 -13.63
CA LEU A 12 18.89 -11.94 -13.80
C LEU A 12 19.38 -10.60 -13.24
N LEU A 13 18.48 -9.72 -12.78
CA LEU A 13 18.84 -8.42 -12.24
C LEU A 13 18.61 -8.40 -10.72
N TYR A 14 19.65 -8.09 -9.95
CA TYR A 14 19.51 -7.87 -8.52
C TYR A 14 18.65 -6.64 -8.27
N ARG A 15 17.65 -6.76 -7.39
CA ARG A 15 16.77 -5.65 -7.03
C ARG A 15 17.19 -5.08 -5.68
N LYS A 16 17.37 -3.77 -5.64
CA LYS A 16 17.57 -3.06 -4.38
C LYS A 16 16.22 -2.86 -3.71
N ILE A 17 16.07 -3.35 -2.49
CA ILE A 17 14.84 -3.24 -1.72
C ILE A 17 15.15 -2.89 -0.27
N ASP A 18 14.32 -2.05 0.33
CA ASP A 18 14.33 -1.81 1.78
C ASP A 18 13.38 -2.76 2.51
N GLY A 19 12.24 -3.07 1.89
CA GLY A 19 11.30 -4.07 2.36
C GLY A 19 10.44 -4.58 1.21
N ALA A 20 10.00 -5.83 1.29
CA ALA A 20 9.12 -6.44 0.29
C ALA A 20 8.30 -7.58 0.90
N THR A 21 7.06 -7.71 0.45
CA THR A 21 6.22 -8.88 0.74
C THR A 21 6.07 -9.75 -0.51
N LEU A 22 6.47 -11.00 -0.38
CA LEU A 22 6.32 -12.03 -1.41
C LEU A 22 5.16 -12.94 -1.08
N LEU A 23 4.28 -13.14 -2.06
CA LEU A 23 3.12 -14.01 -1.93
C LEU A 23 3.13 -15.05 -3.05
N SER A 24 3.09 -16.31 -2.66
CA SER A 24 2.85 -17.46 -3.53
C SER A 24 1.48 -18.05 -3.24
N ARG A 25 0.72 -18.39 -4.30
CA ARG A 25 -0.61 -19.02 -4.22
C ARG A 25 -0.68 -20.16 -5.23
N ASN A 26 -0.40 -21.38 -4.80
CA ASN A 26 -0.51 -22.61 -5.59
C ASN A 26 0.17 -22.52 -6.98
N GLU A 27 1.44 -22.11 -6.99
CA GLU A 27 2.23 -22.03 -8.22
C GLU A 27 2.75 -23.41 -8.62
N ARG A 28 2.61 -23.80 -9.90
CA ARG A 28 2.95 -25.14 -10.39
C ARG A 28 4.04 -25.09 -11.47
N ASN A 29 4.88 -26.12 -11.52
CA ASN A 29 6.02 -26.26 -12.43
C ASN A 29 6.94 -25.03 -12.43
N LEU A 30 7.12 -24.41 -11.26
CA LEU A 30 7.87 -23.18 -11.12
C LEU A 30 9.32 -23.51 -10.75
N ASN A 31 10.27 -22.91 -11.46
CA ASN A 31 11.66 -22.86 -11.03
C ASN A 31 12.09 -21.40 -11.02
N CYS A 32 11.96 -20.76 -9.87
CA CYS A 32 12.16 -19.33 -9.70
C CYS A 32 13.38 -19.06 -8.84
N VAL A 33 14.28 -18.20 -9.33
CA VAL A 33 15.40 -17.68 -8.57
C VAL A 33 15.31 -16.17 -8.56
N VAL A 34 15.39 -15.57 -7.38
CA VAL A 34 15.33 -14.11 -7.22
C VAL A 34 16.38 -13.69 -6.23
N THR A 35 17.08 -12.62 -6.58
CA THR A 35 18.17 -12.05 -5.77
C THR A 35 17.84 -10.61 -5.41
N PHE A 36 17.95 -10.31 -4.12
CA PHE A 36 17.81 -8.98 -3.55
C PHE A 36 19.14 -8.48 -3.03
N GLN A 37 19.30 -7.16 -3.07
CA GLN A 37 20.43 -6.45 -2.51
C GLN A 37 19.90 -5.33 -1.62
N THR A 38 20.54 -5.06 -0.48
CA THR A 38 20.22 -3.86 0.30
C THR A 38 20.78 -2.60 -0.37
N HIS A 39 20.28 -1.43 0.02
CA HIS A 39 20.84 -0.16 -0.47
C HIS A 39 22.25 0.10 0.05
N SER A 40 22.57 -0.41 1.24
CA SER A 40 23.88 -0.28 1.89
C SER A 40 24.48 -1.63 2.26
N ILE A 41 25.81 -1.76 2.13
CA ILE A 41 26.58 -2.94 2.57
C ILE A 41 26.55 -3.16 4.10
N LEU A 42 26.17 -2.12 4.85
CA LEU A 42 26.05 -2.16 6.31
C LEU A 42 24.69 -2.69 6.78
N GLN A 43 23.77 -2.89 5.83
CA GLN A 43 22.47 -3.50 6.07
C GLN A 43 22.53 -4.98 5.70
N ARG A 44 21.63 -5.75 6.30
CA ARG A 44 21.40 -7.16 6.01
C ARG A 44 19.90 -7.43 5.94
N PHE A 45 19.50 -8.58 5.44
CA PHE A 45 18.10 -8.98 5.38
C PHE A 45 17.65 -9.79 6.59
N MET A 46 16.48 -9.44 7.10
CA MET A 46 15.64 -10.27 7.94
C MET A 46 14.51 -10.83 7.09
N LEU A 47 14.22 -12.11 7.24
CA LEU A 47 13.10 -12.80 6.59
C LEU A 47 12.17 -13.36 7.64
N ARG A 48 10.88 -13.27 7.37
CA ARG A 48 9.83 -13.81 8.22
C ARG A 48 8.70 -14.36 7.36
N PHE A 49 8.05 -15.42 7.83
CA PHE A 49 6.86 -15.96 7.20
C PHE A 49 5.61 -15.60 8.02
N ASP A 50 4.65 -14.93 7.39
CA ASP A 50 3.31 -14.74 7.97
C ASP A 50 2.45 -16.00 7.75
N MET A 51 2.66 -16.66 6.60
CA MET A 51 2.06 -17.92 6.22
C MET A 51 3.12 -18.77 5.52
N LEU A 52 3.22 -20.03 5.88
CA LEU A 52 4.10 -21.01 5.23
C LEU A 52 3.38 -22.34 5.20
N GLN A 53 2.98 -22.78 4.01
CA GLN A 53 2.36 -24.07 3.77
C GLN A 53 2.79 -24.56 2.39
N LEU A 54 3.85 -25.37 2.36
CA LEU A 54 4.40 -25.90 1.11
C LEU A 54 3.91 -27.32 0.86
N ASP A 55 3.95 -27.74 -0.39
CA ASP A 55 3.86 -29.16 -0.73
C ASP A 55 5.11 -29.90 -0.23
N CYS A 56 5.03 -31.22 -0.04
CA CYS A 56 6.18 -32.01 0.42
C CYS A 56 7.21 -32.25 -0.69
N ASN A 57 6.80 -32.10 -1.94
CA ASN A 57 7.67 -32.18 -3.10
C ASN A 57 8.23 -30.79 -3.49
N ASP A 58 7.65 -29.73 -2.96
CA ASP A 58 8.10 -28.35 -3.17
C ASP A 58 9.26 -28.02 -2.23
N HIS A 59 10.21 -27.25 -2.76
CA HIS A 59 11.35 -26.77 -1.99
C HIS A 59 11.52 -25.26 -2.11
N LEU A 60 11.63 -24.61 -0.96
CA LEU A 60 11.99 -23.19 -0.86
C LEU A 60 13.36 -23.06 -0.20
N TYR A 61 14.38 -22.80 -1.01
CA TYR A 61 15.75 -22.60 -0.56
C TYR A 61 16.04 -21.13 -0.30
N VAL A 62 16.69 -20.84 0.82
CA VAL A 62 17.16 -19.49 1.19
C VAL A 62 18.69 -19.49 1.23
N TYR A 63 19.31 -18.57 0.50
CA TYR A 63 20.76 -18.40 0.42
C TYR A 63 21.19 -17.04 0.95
N ASP A 64 22.24 -17.03 1.78
CA ASP A 64 22.88 -15.84 2.33
C ASP A 64 23.99 -15.36 1.37
N GLY A 65 23.58 -14.89 0.20
CA GLY A 65 24.50 -14.48 -0.86
C GLY A 65 23.78 -14.09 -2.16
N ALA A 66 24.56 -13.72 -3.18
CA ALA A 66 24.07 -13.20 -4.45
C ALA A 66 23.69 -14.28 -5.50
N HIS A 67 23.89 -15.56 -5.19
CA HIS A 67 23.64 -16.66 -6.11
C HIS A 67 23.01 -17.86 -5.39
N ALA A 68 22.16 -18.61 -6.10
CA ALA A 68 21.56 -19.85 -5.60
C ALA A 68 22.49 -21.07 -5.79
N VAL A 69 23.73 -20.96 -5.30
CA VAL A 69 24.78 -21.98 -5.44
C VAL A 69 25.44 -22.24 -4.09
N GLY A 70 25.65 -23.52 -3.77
CA GLY A 70 26.37 -23.94 -2.56
C GLY A 70 25.46 -24.21 -1.36
N MET A 71 25.98 -23.96 -0.15
CA MET A 71 25.28 -24.23 1.10
C MET A 71 24.15 -23.21 1.29
N HIS A 72 22.92 -23.71 1.39
CA HIS A 72 21.76 -22.89 1.73
C HIS A 72 21.71 -22.63 3.24
N LYS A 73 21.13 -21.49 3.61
CA LYS A 73 20.86 -21.11 4.99
C LYS A 73 19.65 -21.86 5.56
N ALA A 74 18.64 -22.11 4.71
CA ALA A 74 17.46 -22.89 5.03
C ALA A 74 16.94 -23.60 3.78
N ASP A 75 16.41 -24.81 3.96
CA ASP A 75 15.63 -25.58 2.99
C ASP A 75 14.28 -25.86 3.64
N LEU A 76 13.24 -25.19 3.14
CA LEU A 76 11.91 -25.24 3.72
C LEU A 76 11.02 -26.14 2.86
N THR A 77 10.30 -27.02 3.55
CA THR A 77 9.42 -28.04 2.96
C THR A 77 8.06 -28.06 3.69
N CYS A 78 7.17 -29.00 3.35
CA CYS A 78 5.90 -29.18 4.06
C CYS A 78 6.01 -29.47 5.57
N LYS A 79 7.18 -29.90 6.05
CA LYS A 79 7.41 -30.14 7.49
C LYS A 79 7.61 -28.86 8.27
N ASP A 80 7.97 -27.78 7.57
CA ASP A 80 8.31 -26.50 8.16
C ASP A 80 7.06 -25.62 8.28
N THR A 81 6.91 -25.00 9.44
CA THR A 81 5.82 -24.08 9.73
C THR A 81 6.38 -22.72 10.10
N LYS A 82 5.55 -21.67 10.07
CA LYS A 82 6.01 -20.33 10.45
C LYS A 82 6.64 -20.28 11.85
N GLN A 83 6.17 -21.12 12.78
CA GLN A 83 6.68 -21.18 14.15
C GLN A 83 8.01 -21.93 14.25
N SER A 84 8.22 -22.97 13.45
CA SER A 84 9.48 -23.73 13.49
C SER A 84 10.64 -22.97 12.84
N VAL A 85 10.36 -22.22 11.77
CA VAL A 85 11.38 -21.45 11.05
C VAL A 85 11.74 -20.16 11.79
N GLY A 86 10.73 -19.45 12.31
CA GLY A 86 10.91 -18.16 12.95
C GLY A 86 11.47 -17.09 12.01
N ALA A 87 12.14 -16.09 12.59
CA ALA A 87 12.81 -15.03 11.83
C ALA A 87 14.24 -15.46 11.44
N LEU A 88 14.56 -15.40 10.15
CA LEU A 88 15.87 -15.73 9.60
C LEU A 88 16.65 -14.45 9.32
N PHE A 89 17.91 -14.38 9.75
CA PHE A 89 18.75 -13.20 9.52
C PHE A 89 19.97 -13.56 8.67
N THR A 90 20.10 -12.90 7.52
CA THR A 90 21.31 -12.98 6.69
C THR A 90 22.49 -12.28 7.36
N LYS A 91 23.70 -12.65 6.92
CA LYS A 91 24.97 -12.02 7.32
C LYS A 91 25.47 -11.07 6.24
N THR A 92 25.15 -11.35 4.98
CA THR A 92 25.56 -10.55 3.84
C THR A 92 24.49 -9.53 3.46
N ASN A 93 24.85 -8.59 2.57
CA ASN A 93 23.96 -7.58 2.00
C ASN A 93 23.14 -8.12 0.80
N PHE A 94 23.25 -9.42 0.52
CA PHE A 94 22.56 -10.10 -0.57
C PHE A 94 21.70 -11.23 -0.02
N LEU A 95 20.53 -11.40 -0.60
CA LEU A 95 19.62 -12.49 -0.29
C LEU A 95 19.17 -13.10 -1.61
N THR A 96 19.41 -14.40 -1.78
CA THR A 96 18.86 -15.15 -2.91
C THR A 96 17.91 -16.20 -2.38
N PHE A 97 16.73 -16.33 -2.97
CA PHE A 97 15.88 -17.48 -2.72
C PHE A 97 15.59 -18.21 -4.02
N LYS A 98 15.41 -19.52 -3.90
CA LYS A 98 15.05 -20.39 -5.02
C LYS A 98 13.82 -21.19 -4.62
N TYR A 99 12.74 -21.02 -5.38
CA TYR A 99 11.50 -21.75 -5.17
C TYR A 99 11.27 -22.71 -6.34
N VAL A 100 11.23 -24.00 -6.03
CA VAL A 100 11.03 -25.08 -6.97
C VAL A 100 9.72 -25.79 -6.61
N THR A 101 8.81 -25.85 -7.57
CA THR A 101 7.54 -26.57 -7.43
C THR A 101 7.35 -27.61 -8.51
N ASP A 102 6.58 -28.63 -8.19
CA ASP A 102 6.21 -29.68 -9.14
C ASP A 102 4.87 -29.38 -9.85
N ASN A 103 4.34 -30.36 -10.59
CA ASN A 103 3.07 -30.21 -11.30
C ASN A 103 1.84 -30.44 -10.39
N TRP A 104 2.05 -30.77 -9.13
CA TRP A 104 1.04 -31.03 -8.13
C TRP A 104 0.92 -29.81 -7.20
N GLY A 105 -0.25 -29.63 -6.58
CA GLY A 105 -0.45 -28.51 -5.67
C GLY A 105 -1.91 -28.25 -5.35
N THR A 106 -2.18 -27.95 -4.08
CA THR A 106 -3.52 -27.63 -3.58
C THR A 106 -3.71 -26.12 -3.48
N GLU A 107 -4.96 -25.63 -3.47
CA GLU A 107 -5.26 -24.20 -3.34
C GLU A 107 -4.77 -23.59 -2.01
N THR A 108 -4.52 -24.43 -1.00
CA THR A 108 -3.96 -24.00 0.29
C THR A 108 -2.43 -23.90 0.28
N ASN A 109 -1.76 -24.48 -0.72
CA ASN A 109 -0.31 -24.40 -0.84
C ASN A 109 0.11 -22.98 -1.22
N GLY A 110 1.09 -22.46 -0.51
CA GLY A 110 1.59 -21.11 -0.71
C GLY A 110 2.33 -20.60 0.52
N PHE A 111 2.89 -19.42 0.36
CA PHE A 111 3.56 -18.74 1.45
C PHE A 111 3.43 -17.24 1.28
N LYS A 112 3.40 -16.55 2.41
CA LYS A 112 3.55 -15.09 2.51
C LYS A 112 4.82 -14.82 3.30
N MET A 113 5.85 -14.36 2.60
CA MET A 113 7.14 -14.02 3.19
C MET A 113 7.33 -12.52 3.19
N VAL A 114 7.78 -11.98 4.31
CA VAL A 114 8.16 -10.59 4.49
C VAL A 114 9.68 -10.53 4.55
N ILE A 115 10.27 -9.69 3.70
CA ILE A 115 11.70 -9.44 3.64
C ILE A 115 11.90 -7.99 4.07
N THR A 116 12.80 -7.77 5.03
CA THR A 116 13.11 -6.45 5.57
C THR A 116 14.61 -6.24 5.55
N SER A 117 15.07 -5.10 5.06
CA SER A 117 16.43 -4.63 5.27
C SER A 117 16.56 -4.06 6.68
N VAL A 118 17.53 -4.58 7.42
CA VAL A 118 17.78 -4.20 8.82
C VAL A 118 19.20 -3.71 8.99
N LYS A 119 19.37 -2.68 9.79
CA LYS A 119 20.66 -2.11 10.21
C LYS A 119 20.87 -2.38 11.70
N ASP A 120 22.09 -2.64 12.13
CA ASP A 120 22.40 -2.81 13.55
C ASP A 120 22.31 -1.45 14.28
N SER A 121 21.64 -1.40 15.44
CA SER A 121 21.47 -0.15 16.21
C SER A 121 22.80 0.41 16.73
N LYS A 122 23.87 -0.38 16.80
CA LYS A 122 25.22 0.12 17.14
C LYS A 122 25.76 1.10 16.11
N LEU A 123 25.18 1.11 14.91
CA LEU A 123 25.66 1.86 13.75
C LEU A 123 24.68 2.99 13.43
N ASN A 124 24.64 4.06 14.23
CA ASN A 124 23.81 5.27 14.06
C ASN A 124 22.47 5.02 13.35
N CYS A 125 21.46 4.69 14.15
CA CYS A 125 20.08 4.52 13.72
C CYS A 125 19.42 5.90 13.55
N ALA A 126 19.49 6.46 12.34
CA ALA A 126 18.66 7.62 11.99
C ALA A 126 17.20 7.21 11.72
N ASP A 127 16.99 5.91 11.50
CA ASP A 127 15.72 5.31 11.10
C ASP A 127 14.92 4.77 12.32
N PHE A 128 13.80 4.09 12.09
CA PHE A 128 12.97 3.55 13.17
C PHE A 128 13.63 2.33 13.83
N ARG A 129 13.68 2.31 15.17
CA ARG A 129 14.29 1.24 15.97
C ARG A 129 13.23 0.28 16.50
N CYS A 130 13.37 -1.00 16.16
CA CYS A 130 12.52 -2.06 16.68
C CYS A 130 12.81 -2.35 18.16
N THR A 131 11.78 -2.67 18.94
CA THR A 131 11.91 -2.75 20.41
C THR A 131 12.62 -4.01 20.90
N LEU A 132 12.42 -5.15 20.25
CA LEU A 132 12.91 -6.43 20.76
C LEU A 132 14.39 -6.72 20.44
N HIS A 133 14.92 -6.22 19.33
CA HIS A 133 16.15 -6.76 18.73
C HIS A 133 17.20 -5.72 18.35
N ASP A 134 17.06 -4.47 18.82
CA ASP A 134 18.06 -3.41 18.61
C ASP A 134 18.56 -3.31 17.16
N PHE A 135 17.64 -3.46 16.22
CA PHE A 135 17.88 -3.17 14.81
C PHE A 135 16.94 -2.10 14.32
N CYS A 136 17.33 -1.51 13.20
CA CYS A 136 16.66 -0.39 12.59
C CYS A 136 16.17 -0.73 11.19
N ILE A 137 14.98 -0.26 10.87
CA ILE A 137 14.31 -0.42 9.59
C ILE A 137 14.09 0.95 8.96
N HIS A 138 13.98 0.98 7.63
CA HIS A 138 13.71 2.22 6.91
C HIS A 138 12.37 2.84 7.34
N PRO A 139 12.25 4.18 7.51
CA PRO A 139 11.03 4.82 7.98
C PRO A 139 9.80 4.58 7.09
N ASP A 140 10.00 4.32 5.79
CA ASP A 140 8.91 4.02 4.85
C ASP A 140 8.21 2.68 5.10
N LEU A 141 8.82 1.81 5.93
CA LEU A 141 8.27 0.50 6.30
C LEU A 141 7.48 0.55 7.62
N VAL A 142 7.27 1.74 8.18
CA VAL A 142 6.55 1.93 9.43
C VAL A 142 5.11 2.32 9.10
N CYS A 143 4.14 1.70 9.77
CA CYS A 143 2.70 1.90 9.57
C CYS A 143 2.21 1.47 8.17
N ASP A 144 2.83 0.48 7.54
CA ASP A 144 2.48 0.01 6.19
C ASP A 144 1.49 -1.18 6.21
N GLY A 145 1.11 -1.65 7.40
CA GLY A 145 0.25 -2.80 7.61
C GLY A 145 0.98 -4.15 7.60
N VAL A 146 2.31 -4.16 7.50
CA VAL A 146 3.16 -5.35 7.49
C VAL A 146 4.15 -5.28 8.64
N ASN A 147 4.23 -6.35 9.43
CA ASN A 147 5.15 -6.41 10.57
C ASN A 147 6.59 -6.73 10.10
N HIS A 148 7.40 -5.69 10.00
CA HIS A 148 8.82 -5.70 9.68
C HIS A 148 9.71 -5.90 10.91
N CYS A 149 9.28 -5.53 12.12
CA CYS A 149 10.09 -5.63 13.33
C CYS A 149 10.02 -6.99 14.07
N ALA A 150 9.30 -7.98 13.52
CA ALA A 150 8.95 -9.27 14.13
C ALA A 150 8.09 -9.21 15.40
N ASP A 151 8.34 -8.22 16.27
CA ASP A 151 7.55 -7.86 17.45
C ASP A 151 6.29 -7.04 17.10
N GLY A 152 6.23 -6.46 15.90
CA GLY A 152 5.15 -5.60 15.44
C GLY A 152 5.22 -4.17 15.97
N SER A 153 6.36 -3.77 16.55
CA SER A 153 6.55 -2.42 17.10
C SER A 153 6.38 -1.32 16.05
N ASP A 154 6.68 -1.62 14.79
CA ASP A 154 6.47 -0.77 13.62
C ASP A 154 5.00 -0.50 13.28
N GLU A 155 4.08 -1.36 13.72
CA GLU A 155 2.64 -1.27 13.42
C GLU A 155 1.81 -0.92 14.67
N THR A 156 2.45 -0.58 15.79
CA THR A 156 1.73 -0.25 17.02
C THR A 156 1.01 1.10 16.90
N VAL A 157 -0.33 1.04 16.98
CA VAL A 157 -1.22 2.20 16.90
C VAL A 157 -0.93 3.14 18.08
N GLY A 158 -0.50 4.36 17.80
CA GLY A 158 -0.04 5.33 18.79
C GLY A 158 0.37 6.67 18.18
N SER A 159 1.31 7.39 18.81
CA SER A 159 1.83 8.67 18.28
C SER A 159 2.67 8.51 17.01
N LEU A 160 3.15 7.30 16.73
CA LEU A 160 3.97 6.99 15.55
C LEU A 160 3.13 6.62 14.31
N CYS A 161 2.00 5.92 14.51
CA CYS A 161 1.09 5.53 13.44
C CYS A 161 -0.30 6.13 13.66
N PRO A 162 -0.61 7.32 13.10
CA PRO A 162 -1.98 7.79 13.03
C PRO A 162 -2.77 6.84 12.12
N GLY A 163 -3.67 6.05 12.69
CA GLY A 163 -4.50 5.12 11.92
C GLY A 163 -5.28 5.78 10.78
N PRO A 164 -5.77 4.98 9.81
CA PRO A 164 -6.46 5.46 8.60
C PRO A 164 -7.75 6.25 8.88
N ASP A 165 -8.25 6.22 10.12
CA ASP A 165 -9.42 6.98 10.59
C ASP A 165 -9.25 8.51 10.47
N ARG A 166 -8.03 9.01 10.19
CA ARG A 166 -7.78 10.43 9.91
C ARG A 166 -7.87 10.81 8.43
N TYR A 167 -7.79 9.86 7.50
CA TYR A 167 -7.82 10.16 6.06
C TYR A 167 -9.25 10.32 5.51
N ILE A 168 -10.24 9.68 6.12
CA ILE A 168 -11.66 9.86 5.72
C ILE A 168 -12.22 11.22 6.19
N ASN A 169 -11.67 11.78 7.27
CA ASN A 169 -12.14 13.05 7.84
C ASN A 169 -11.55 14.28 7.17
N THR A 170 -10.60 14.13 6.25
CA THR A 170 -9.90 15.25 5.59
C THR A 170 -10.03 15.16 4.07
N ILE A 171 -11.01 15.87 3.50
CA ILE A 171 -11.11 16.07 2.04
C ILE A 171 -10.29 17.31 1.71
N PHE A 172 -9.25 17.20 0.87
CA PHE A 172 -8.32 18.30 0.55
C PHE A 172 -7.66 18.95 1.78
N GLY A 173 -7.34 18.17 2.82
CA GLY A 173 -6.63 18.67 4.01
C GLY A 173 -7.47 19.56 4.93
N ILE A 174 -8.79 19.64 4.70
CA ILE A 174 -9.75 20.33 5.59
C ILE A 174 -10.70 19.32 6.22
N ASP A 175 -11.02 19.50 7.51
CA ASP A 175 -11.96 18.61 8.19
C ASP A 175 -13.33 18.60 7.49
N LEU A 176 -13.93 17.41 7.36
CA LEU A 176 -15.21 17.18 6.70
C LEU A 176 -16.34 18.08 7.25
N THR A 177 -16.26 18.47 8.52
CA THR A 177 -17.19 19.40 9.18
C THR A 177 -17.19 20.77 8.49
N TRP A 178 -16.04 21.29 8.09
CA TRP A 178 -15.92 22.56 7.37
C TRP A 178 -16.42 22.45 5.93
N VAL A 179 -16.19 21.32 5.26
CA VAL A 179 -16.68 21.07 3.90
C VAL A 179 -18.20 21.11 3.85
N ILE A 180 -18.86 20.44 4.82
CA ILE A 180 -20.32 20.42 4.93
C ILE A 180 -20.86 21.82 5.22
N LEU A 181 -20.23 22.57 6.13
CA LEU A 181 -20.59 23.96 6.46
C LEU A 181 -20.52 24.89 5.24
N ILE A 182 -19.42 24.84 4.48
CA ILE A 182 -19.21 25.67 3.29
C ILE A 182 -20.21 25.28 2.18
N GLY A 183 -20.42 23.97 1.96
CA GLY A 183 -21.37 23.47 0.97
C GLY A 183 -22.79 23.95 1.23
N VAL A 184 -23.28 23.81 2.47
CA VAL A 184 -24.62 24.25 2.88
C VAL A 184 -24.76 25.77 2.78
N SER A 185 -23.74 26.52 3.22
CA SER A 185 -23.72 27.99 3.10
C SER A 185 -23.84 28.43 1.64
N SER A 186 -23.11 27.79 0.71
CA SER A 186 -23.17 28.13 -0.71
C SER A 186 -24.54 27.89 -1.32
N LEU A 187 -25.22 26.79 -0.95
CA LEU A 187 -26.56 26.47 -1.43
C LEU A 187 -27.60 27.50 -0.97
N ILE A 188 -27.50 27.94 0.28
CA ILE A 188 -28.38 28.98 0.83
C ILE A 188 -28.17 30.31 0.08
N VAL A 189 -26.92 30.72 -0.13
CA VAL A 189 -26.59 31.95 -0.86
C VAL A 189 -27.08 31.89 -2.31
N CYS A 190 -26.86 30.79 -3.02
CA CYS A 190 -27.37 30.59 -4.37
C CYS A 190 -28.91 30.66 -4.42
N GLY A 191 -29.59 30.02 -3.45
CA GLY A 191 -31.04 30.09 -3.33
C GLY A 191 -31.55 31.51 -3.11
N CYS A 192 -30.89 32.30 -2.25
CA CYS A 192 -31.22 33.70 -2.04
C CYS A 192 -31.02 34.56 -3.29
N ILE A 193 -29.92 34.35 -4.03
CA ILE A 193 -29.66 35.08 -5.28
C ILE A 193 -30.73 34.78 -6.32
N ILE A 194 -31.10 33.51 -6.50
CA ILE A 194 -32.17 33.09 -7.42
C ILE A 194 -33.52 33.67 -6.99
N GLY A 195 -33.83 33.68 -5.69
CA GLY A 195 -35.04 34.29 -5.16
C GLY A 195 -35.10 35.81 -5.42
N ILE A 196 -33.99 36.52 -5.23
CA ILE A 196 -33.89 37.96 -5.48
C ILE A 196 -34.05 38.27 -6.97
N THR A 197 -33.41 37.51 -7.87
CA THR A 197 -33.54 37.73 -9.31
C THR A 197 -34.96 37.49 -9.81
N ILE A 198 -35.64 36.45 -9.31
CA ILE A 198 -37.07 36.21 -9.60
C ILE A 198 -37.94 37.34 -9.06
N CYS A 199 -37.71 37.81 -7.82
CA CYS A 199 -38.45 38.92 -7.23
C CYS A 199 -38.28 40.22 -8.02
N ILE A 200 -37.07 40.53 -8.47
CA ILE A 200 -36.78 41.70 -9.32
C ILE A 200 -37.50 41.55 -10.67
N TYR A 201 -37.44 40.37 -11.29
CA TYR A 201 -38.10 40.10 -12.57
C TYR A 201 -39.62 40.29 -12.47
N VAL A 202 -40.27 39.72 -11.45
CA VAL A 202 -41.71 39.86 -11.23
C VAL A 202 -42.11 41.30 -10.89
N ARG A 203 -41.30 42.01 -10.09
CA ARG A 203 -41.54 43.42 -9.76
C ARG A 203 -41.43 44.32 -10.98
N ASN A 204 -40.46 44.05 -11.86
CA ASN A 204 -40.30 44.80 -13.10
C ASN A 204 -41.48 44.53 -14.07
N ALA A 205 -41.95 43.29 -14.17
CA ALA A 205 -43.13 42.94 -14.96
C ALA A 205 -44.44 43.57 -14.45
N ARG A 206 -44.58 43.74 -13.13
CA ARG A 206 -45.72 44.46 -12.52
C ARG A 206 -45.64 45.99 -12.74
N ASN A 207 -44.43 46.54 -12.87
CA ASN A 207 -44.22 47.97 -13.09
C ASN A 207 -44.43 48.41 -14.56
N THR A 208 -44.79 47.50 -15.46
CA THR A 208 -45.36 47.84 -16.79
C THR A 208 -46.89 47.69 -16.81
N PRO A 209 -47.67 48.63 -16.26
CA PRO A 209 -49.05 48.80 -16.69
C PRO A 209 -49.11 49.78 -17.88
N ASN A 210 -49.87 49.39 -18.91
CA ASN A 210 -50.46 50.25 -19.94
C ASN A 210 -49.59 50.71 -21.13
N GLN A 211 -49.34 49.83 -22.10
CA GLN A 211 -49.14 50.21 -23.51
C GLN A 211 -49.75 49.17 -24.49
N LEU A 212 -50.94 48.62 -24.19
CA LEU A 212 -51.63 47.70 -25.12
C LEU A 212 -53.13 48.02 -25.30
N HIS A 213 -53.50 49.29 -25.29
CA HIS A 213 -54.84 49.74 -25.70
C HIS A 213 -54.80 51.12 -26.39
N SER A 214 -53.86 51.32 -27.32
CA SER A 214 -53.84 52.49 -28.21
C SER A 214 -53.32 52.15 -29.62
N SER A 215 -53.74 51.00 -30.15
CA SER A 215 -53.42 50.61 -31.53
C SER A 215 -54.61 50.07 -32.33
N ILE A 216 -55.82 50.00 -31.75
CA ILE A 216 -57.00 49.42 -32.44
C ILE A 216 -57.98 50.50 -32.95
N GLN A 217 -57.77 51.78 -32.66
CA GLN A 217 -58.72 52.84 -33.07
C GLN A 217 -58.35 53.60 -34.36
N PHE A 218 -57.27 53.23 -35.06
CA PHE A 218 -56.83 53.91 -36.30
C PHE A 218 -57.05 53.12 -37.60
N LEU A 219 -57.73 51.96 -37.57
CA LEU A 219 -57.93 51.11 -38.76
C LEU A 219 -59.40 50.98 -39.23
N ILE A 220 -60.27 51.96 -38.91
CA ILE A 220 -61.62 52.08 -39.49
C ILE A 220 -61.91 53.54 -39.86
N VAL A 221 -61.02 54.17 -40.64
CA VAL A 221 -61.36 55.29 -41.54
C VAL A 221 -60.36 55.27 -42.70
N MET A 222 -60.56 54.35 -43.64
CA MET A 222 -60.26 54.54 -45.08
C MET A 222 -61.01 53.50 -45.89
#